data_AF-A0A167NU67-F1
#
_entry.id   AF-A0A167NU67-F1
#
_cell.length_a   1.000
_cell.length_b   1.000
_cell.length_c   1.000
_cell.angle_alpha   90.00
_cell.angle_beta   90.00
_cell.angle_gamma   90.00
#
_symmetry.space_group_name_H-M   'P 1'
#
loop_
_entity.id
_entity.type
_entity.pdbx_description
1 polymer ?
#
loop_
_entity_poly.entity_id
_entity_poly.type
_entity_poly.pdbx_seq_one_letter_code
_entity_poly.pdbx_strand_id
1 'polypeptide(L)'
;MTKETEDFNPIPLCDNLDSLNDAEKSVIESIQNQEVIVANINHSFHGELTFGQKMADKVAEFGGSWRFIIAFVTVMISWVLFNTIWLANGNVFDPYPFILLNLVLSTLAAIQAPIIMMSQNRQTAKDRLAFSKSYEVNLKSELEIMRLHLKVDEILKNLDKQEKT
;
A
#
# COMPACT_ATOMS: atom_id res chain seq x y z
N MET A 1 -31.33 53.42 -14.08
CA MET A 1 -31.45 52.41 -13.01
C MET A 1 -30.50 51.28 -13.38
N THR A 2 -29.23 51.47 -13.04
CA THR A 2 -28.08 50.65 -13.41
C THR A 2 -27.94 49.51 -12.40
N LYS A 3 -27.77 48.28 -12.89
CA LYS A 3 -27.48 47.10 -12.07
C LYS A 3 -26.03 47.24 -11.55
N GLU A 4 -25.87 47.31 -10.24
CA GLU A 4 -24.57 47.11 -9.59
C GLU A 4 -24.28 45.61 -9.54
N THR A 5 -23.22 45.21 -10.24
CA THR A 5 -22.59 43.90 -10.11
C THR A 5 -21.75 43.92 -8.85
N GLU A 6 -22.23 43.27 -7.78
CA GLU A 6 -21.47 43.03 -6.56
C GLU A 6 -20.20 42.24 -6.90
N ASP A 7 -19.09 42.83 -6.50
CA ASP A 7 -17.71 42.39 -6.64
C ASP A 7 -17.48 41.05 -5.93
N PHE A 8 -17.38 39.97 -6.69
CA PHE A 8 -16.93 38.67 -6.19
C PHE A 8 -15.41 38.73 -6.01
N ASN A 9 -14.95 39.07 -4.81
CA ASN A 9 -13.55 38.95 -4.44
C ASN A 9 -13.20 37.46 -4.30
N PRO A 10 -12.35 36.87 -5.17
CA PRO A 10 -11.93 35.49 -5.02
C PRO A 10 -11.12 35.32 -3.73
N ILE A 11 -11.38 34.21 -3.03
CA ILE A 11 -10.68 33.81 -1.81
C ILE A 11 -9.15 33.80 -2.08
N PRO A 12 -8.29 34.40 -1.24
CA PRO A 12 -6.88 34.67 -1.54
C PRO A 12 -5.97 33.44 -1.43
N LEU A 13 -6.37 32.31 -2.01
CA LEU A 13 -5.54 31.10 -2.11
C LEU A 13 -4.60 31.17 -3.33
N CYS A 14 -4.65 32.27 -4.10
CA CYS A 14 -4.09 32.38 -5.43
C CYS A 14 -2.70 33.04 -5.50
N ASP A 15 -2.13 33.48 -4.38
CA ASP A 15 -0.90 34.30 -4.39
C ASP A 15 0.40 33.50 -4.59
N ASN A 16 0.35 32.17 -4.64
CA ASN A 16 1.52 31.34 -4.92
C ASN A 16 1.18 30.09 -5.76
N LEU A 17 0.85 30.30 -7.03
CA LEU A 17 0.73 29.20 -8.01
C LEU A 17 2.11 28.59 -8.39
N ASP A 18 3.20 29.31 -8.13
CA ASP A 18 4.57 28.87 -8.44
C ASP A 18 5.20 27.96 -7.38
N SER A 19 4.55 27.78 -6.21
CA SER A 19 5.06 26.93 -5.12
C SER A 19 4.31 25.61 -4.95
N LEU A 20 3.37 25.29 -5.86
CA LEU A 20 2.55 24.09 -5.75
C LEU A 20 3.32 22.86 -6.24
N ASN A 21 3.37 21.84 -5.39
CA ASN A 21 3.97 20.56 -5.75
C ASN A 21 3.06 19.83 -6.76
N ASP A 22 3.60 18.93 -7.58
CA ASP A 22 2.82 18.24 -8.64
C ASP A 22 1.55 17.54 -8.12
N ALA A 23 1.58 17.12 -6.85
CA ALA A 23 0.43 16.54 -6.15
C ALA A 23 -0.72 17.54 -5.93
N GLU A 24 -0.43 18.79 -5.56
CA GLU A 24 -1.44 19.81 -5.27
C GLU A 24 -2.14 20.29 -6.55
N LYS A 25 -1.36 20.41 -7.64
CA LYS A 25 -1.87 20.73 -8.97
C LYS A 25 -2.83 19.65 -9.47
N SER A 26 -2.50 18.38 -9.25
CA SER A 26 -3.36 17.23 -9.61
C SER A 26 -4.68 17.20 -8.82
N VAL A 27 -4.67 17.63 -7.55
CA VAL A 27 -5.86 17.70 -6.70
C VAL A 27 -6.80 18.79 -7.18
N ILE A 28 -6.29 19.98 -7.52
CA ILE A 28 -7.08 21.11 -8.02
C ILE A 28 -7.72 20.77 -9.38
N GLU A 29 -6.98 20.10 -10.28
CA GLU A 29 -7.49 19.65 -11.58
C GLU A 29 -8.59 18.59 -11.43
N SER A 30 -8.46 17.68 -10.46
CA SER A 30 -9.45 16.63 -10.20
C SER A 30 -10.74 17.16 -9.56
N ILE A 31 -10.69 18.30 -8.85
CA ILE A 31 -11.86 18.98 -8.28
C ILE A 31 -12.71 19.63 -9.38
N GLN A 32 -12.09 20.08 -10.47
CA GLN A 32 -12.80 20.76 -11.57
C GLN A 32 -13.55 19.79 -12.48
N ASN A 33 -13.11 18.54 -12.59
CA ASN A 33 -13.67 17.56 -13.54
C ASN A 33 -14.65 16.54 -12.95
N GLN A 34 -14.97 16.61 -11.64
CA GLN A 34 -15.92 15.70 -10.99
C GLN A 34 -15.64 14.20 -11.25
N GLU A 35 -14.38 13.83 -11.51
CA GLU A 35 -14.01 12.44 -11.73
C GLU A 35 -13.77 11.73 -10.40
N VAL A 36 -14.41 10.59 -10.26
CA VAL A 36 -14.36 9.74 -9.07
C VAL A 36 -12.98 9.06 -9.08
N ILE A 37 -11.98 9.68 -8.42
CA ILE A 37 -10.57 9.23 -8.34
C ILE A 37 -10.40 7.78 -7.83
N VAL A 38 -11.48 7.18 -7.31
CA VAL A 38 -11.49 5.87 -6.67
C VAL A 38 -11.26 4.72 -7.67
N ALA A 39 -11.48 4.92 -8.97
CA ALA A 39 -11.35 3.85 -9.98
C ALA A 39 -9.95 3.70 -10.60
N ASN A 40 -9.07 4.70 -10.51
CA ASN A 40 -7.78 4.68 -11.21
C ASN A 40 -6.62 4.06 -10.39
N ILE A 41 -6.93 3.37 -9.29
CA ILE A 41 -5.91 2.83 -8.36
C ILE A 41 -5.23 1.58 -8.95
N ASN A 42 -5.92 0.86 -9.84
CA ASN A 42 -5.42 -0.41 -10.39
C ASN A 42 -4.67 -0.26 -11.72
N HIS A 43 -4.83 0.86 -12.43
CA HIS A 43 -4.33 0.98 -13.81
C HIS A 43 -2.89 1.51 -13.91
N SER A 44 -2.37 2.18 -12.88
CA SER A 44 -1.01 2.76 -12.91
C SER A 44 0.11 1.84 -12.39
N PHE A 45 -0.19 0.59 -12.05
CA PHE A 45 0.78 -0.36 -11.46
C PHE A 45 1.20 -1.53 -12.38
N HIS A 46 0.93 -1.43 -13.68
CA HIS A 46 1.49 -2.36 -14.67
C HIS A 46 2.77 -1.80 -15.32
N GLY A 47 3.72 -1.36 -14.50
CA GLY A 47 5.12 -1.38 -14.93
C GLY A 47 5.54 -2.84 -15.00
N GLU A 48 6.05 -3.31 -16.14
CA GLU A 48 6.42 -4.70 -16.38
C GLU A 48 7.29 -5.26 -15.24
N LEU A 49 6.67 -6.00 -14.32
CA LEU A 49 7.39 -6.65 -13.22
C LEU A 49 8.46 -7.56 -13.84
N THR A 50 9.71 -7.27 -13.50
CA THR A 50 10.86 -8.08 -13.94
C THR A 50 10.68 -9.52 -13.47
N PHE A 51 11.22 -10.49 -14.21
CA PHE A 51 11.07 -11.93 -13.89
C PHE A 51 11.51 -12.25 -12.46
N GLY A 52 12.56 -11.59 -11.97
CA GLY A 52 13.05 -11.72 -10.60
C GLY A 52 12.04 -11.25 -9.56
N GLN A 53 11.34 -10.14 -9.81
CA GLN A 53 10.29 -9.64 -8.91
C GLN A 53 9.07 -10.58 -8.88
N LYS A 54 8.65 -11.11 -10.04
CA LYS A 54 7.55 -12.09 -10.10
C LYS A 54 7.89 -13.40 -9.37
N MET A 55 9.13 -13.86 -9.47
CA MET A 55 9.58 -15.07 -8.78
C MET A 55 9.73 -14.84 -7.27
N ALA A 56 10.30 -13.70 -6.86
CA ALA A 56 10.38 -13.33 -5.44
C ALA A 56 8.98 -13.29 -4.79
N ASP A 57 7.96 -12.86 -5.53
CA ASP A 57 6.58 -12.75 -5.02
C ASP A 57 5.94 -14.10 -4.80
N LYS A 58 6.09 -14.98 -5.80
CA LYS A 58 5.66 -16.37 -5.66
C LYS A 58 6.39 -17.06 -4.53
N VAL A 59 7.70 -16.82 -4.36
CA VAL A 59 8.48 -17.43 -3.27
C VAL A 59 8.07 -16.86 -1.91
N ALA A 60 7.80 -15.57 -1.79
CA ALA A 60 7.33 -14.95 -0.55
C ALA A 60 5.91 -15.43 -0.17
N GLU A 61 5.01 -15.50 -1.14
CA GLU A 61 3.64 -16.01 -0.96
C GLU A 61 3.63 -17.51 -0.63
N PHE A 62 4.48 -18.30 -1.31
CA PHE A 62 4.62 -19.72 -1.05
C PHE A 62 5.28 -20.01 0.30
N GLY A 63 6.34 -19.27 0.64
CA GLY A 63 7.08 -19.41 1.90
C GLY A 63 6.25 -19.00 3.13
N GLY A 64 5.26 -18.13 2.97
CA GLY A 64 4.33 -17.73 4.05
C GLY A 64 3.13 -18.67 4.25
N SER A 65 2.97 -19.70 3.41
CA SER A 65 1.83 -20.61 3.49
C SER A 65 2.01 -21.70 4.55
N TRP A 66 0.97 -21.94 5.35
CA TRP A 66 0.91 -23.08 6.28
C TRP A 66 1.15 -24.44 5.62
N ARG A 67 0.76 -24.59 4.33
CA ARG A 67 0.99 -25.83 3.57
C ARG A 67 2.47 -26.06 3.27
N PHE A 68 3.23 -25.00 3.02
CA PHE A 68 4.67 -25.09 2.77
C PHE A 68 5.42 -25.54 4.01
N ILE A 69 5.08 -24.98 5.18
CA ILE A 69 5.69 -25.35 6.47
C ILE A 69 5.48 -26.85 6.74
N ILE A 70 4.25 -27.37 6.56
CA ILE A 70 3.94 -28.77 6.78
C ILE A 70 4.70 -29.68 5.80
N ALA A 71 4.75 -29.31 4.51
CA ALA A 71 5.49 -30.06 3.50
C ALA A 71 7.00 -30.09 3.81
N PHE A 72 7.57 -28.95 4.20
CA PHE A 72 8.97 -28.81 4.56
C PHE A 72 9.36 -29.69 5.75
N VAL A 73 8.57 -29.65 6.82
CA VAL A 73 8.76 -30.51 8.01
C VAL A 73 8.64 -32.00 7.63
N THR A 74 7.68 -32.34 6.76
CA THR A 74 7.50 -33.72 6.29
C THR A 74 8.72 -34.20 5.50
N VAL A 75 9.29 -33.38 4.62
CA VAL A 75 10.51 -33.70 3.87
C VAL A 75 11.70 -33.85 4.83
N MET A 76 11.83 -32.99 5.83
CA MET A 76 12.90 -33.11 6.84
C MET A 76 12.80 -34.43 7.61
N ILE A 77 11.60 -34.78 8.11
CA ILE A 77 11.37 -36.05 8.81
C ILE A 77 11.67 -37.23 7.87
N SER A 78 11.22 -37.15 6.61
CA SER A 78 11.48 -38.20 5.61
C SER A 78 12.97 -38.38 5.35
N TRP A 79 13.74 -37.30 5.27
CA TRP A 79 15.19 -37.33 5.08
C TRP A 79 15.90 -37.97 6.28
N VAL A 80 15.51 -37.59 7.50
CA VAL A 80 16.05 -38.18 8.73
C VAL A 80 15.75 -39.67 8.77
N LEU A 81 14.50 -40.08 8.51
CA LEU A 81 14.09 -41.49 8.49
C LEU A 81 14.84 -42.28 7.41
N PHE A 82 14.95 -41.74 6.20
CA PHE A 82 15.71 -42.37 5.12
C PHE A 82 17.16 -42.60 5.51
N ASN A 83 17.83 -41.58 6.08
CA ASN A 83 19.22 -41.70 6.50
C ASN A 83 19.39 -42.66 7.69
N THR A 84 18.45 -42.70 8.65
CA THR A 84 18.47 -43.66 9.76
C THR A 84 18.29 -45.11 9.27
N ILE A 85 17.42 -45.36 8.29
CA ILE A 85 17.23 -46.69 7.70
C ILE A 85 18.47 -47.10 6.88
N TRP A 86 19.06 -46.16 6.13
CA TRP A 86 20.26 -46.41 5.34
C TRP A 86 21.48 -46.70 6.24
N LEU A 87 21.59 -45.99 7.36
CA LEU A 87 22.58 -46.22 8.42
C LEU A 87 22.43 -47.63 9.02
N ALA A 88 21.20 -48.11 9.23
CA ALA A 88 20.93 -49.46 9.71
C ALA A 88 21.39 -50.56 8.72
N ASN A 89 21.49 -50.24 7.43
CA ASN A 89 21.97 -51.14 6.38
C ASN A 89 23.50 -51.07 6.16
N GLY A 90 24.25 -50.37 7.02
CA GLY A 90 25.71 -50.34 7.01
C GLY A 90 26.35 -49.30 6.07
N ASN A 91 25.55 -48.52 5.34
CA ASN A 91 26.03 -47.41 4.52
C ASN A 91 25.70 -46.07 5.19
N VAL A 92 26.65 -45.15 5.25
CA VAL A 92 26.46 -43.84 5.90
C VAL A 92 26.47 -42.76 4.82
N PHE A 93 25.30 -42.24 4.47
CA PHE A 93 25.20 -41.13 3.52
C PHE A 93 25.39 -39.77 4.21
N ASP A 94 24.79 -39.56 5.40
CA ASP A 94 24.97 -38.37 6.23
C ASP A 94 25.06 -38.74 7.73
N PRO A 95 26.26 -38.94 8.32
CA PRO A 95 26.41 -39.34 9.71
C PRO A 95 25.84 -38.29 10.67
N TYR A 96 25.32 -38.73 11.83
CA TYR A 96 24.95 -37.81 12.91
C TYR A 96 26.17 -36.95 13.28
N PRO A 97 26.11 -35.60 13.24
CA PRO A 97 24.95 -34.72 13.42
C PRO A 97 24.31 -34.12 12.13
N PHE A 98 24.24 -34.87 11.02
CA PHE A 98 23.63 -34.48 9.74
C PHE A 98 24.24 -33.19 9.13
N ILE A 99 25.49 -33.29 8.66
CA ILE A 99 26.26 -32.11 8.21
C ILE A 99 25.67 -31.51 6.93
N LEU A 100 25.17 -32.36 6.02
CA LEU A 100 24.60 -31.91 4.74
C LEU A 100 23.26 -31.23 4.96
N LEU A 101 22.40 -31.80 5.82
CA LEU A 101 21.13 -31.19 6.19
C LEU A 101 21.36 -29.81 6.82
N ASN A 102 22.29 -29.71 7.77
CA ASN A 102 22.60 -28.44 8.43
C ASN A 102 23.15 -27.39 7.47
N LEU A 103 23.99 -27.79 6.51
CA LEU A 103 24.51 -26.88 5.48
C LEU A 103 23.36 -26.31 4.64
N VAL A 104 22.49 -27.17 4.11
CA VAL A 104 21.37 -26.77 3.26
C VAL A 104 20.39 -25.87 4.02
N LEU A 105 20.05 -26.20 5.27
CA LEU A 105 19.17 -25.38 6.11
C LEU A 105 19.78 -24.00 6.39
N SER A 106 21.08 -23.94 6.66
CA SER A 106 21.78 -22.69 6.92
C SER A 106 21.77 -21.78 5.68
N THR A 107 22.01 -22.32 4.49
CA THR A 107 21.95 -21.56 3.24
C THR A 107 20.52 -21.11 2.92
N LEU A 108 19.51 -21.97 3.13
CA LEU A 108 18.10 -21.61 2.98
C LEU A 108 17.71 -20.44 3.88
N ALA A 109 18.08 -20.51 5.17
CA ALA A 109 17.80 -19.44 6.12
C ALA A 109 18.51 -18.12 5.76
N ALA A 110 19.76 -18.19 5.30
CA ALA A 110 20.51 -17.00 4.88
C ALA A 110 19.86 -16.27 3.70
N ILE A 111 19.28 -16.99 2.75
CA ILE A 111 18.58 -16.41 1.59
C ILE A 111 17.18 -15.88 1.96
N GLN A 112 16.55 -16.42 3.01
CA GLN A 112 15.21 -15.97 3.43
C GLN A 112 15.21 -14.52 3.92
N ALA A 113 16.20 -14.08 4.71
CA ALA A 113 16.19 -12.74 5.28
C ALA A 113 16.17 -11.61 4.22
N PRO A 114 16.99 -11.64 3.16
CA PRO A 114 16.89 -10.68 2.05
C PRO A 114 15.58 -10.77 1.27
N ILE A 115 15.04 -11.96 1.01
CA ILE A 115 13.77 -12.12 0.29
C ILE A 115 12.62 -11.52 1.10
N ILE A 116 12.59 -11.78 2.41
CA ILE A 116 11.62 -11.19 3.33
C ILE A 116 11.79 -9.67 3.34
N MET A 117 13.03 -9.16 3.45
CA MET A 117 13.32 -7.73 3.44
C MET A 117 12.89 -7.06 2.12
N MET A 118 13.09 -7.72 0.97
CA MET A 118 12.65 -7.22 -0.34
C MET A 118 11.12 -7.20 -0.45
N SER A 119 10.44 -8.25 0.02
CA SER A 119 8.98 -8.31 0.05
C SER A 119 8.40 -7.24 0.96
N GLN A 120 9.00 -7.04 2.14
CA GLN A 120 8.64 -5.98 3.09
C GLN A 120 8.86 -4.60 2.48
N ASN A 121 10.01 -4.34 1.87
CA ASN A 121 10.32 -3.04 1.25
C ASN A 121 9.27 -2.66 0.18
N ARG A 122 8.77 -3.64 -0.59
CA ARG A 122 7.67 -3.39 -1.52
C ARG A 122 6.33 -3.16 -0.83
N GLN A 123 5.99 -3.93 0.20
CA GLN A 123 4.76 -3.71 0.96
C GLN A 123 4.74 -2.31 1.58
N THR A 124 5.83 -1.89 2.21
CA THR A 124 6.00 -0.54 2.76
C THR A 124 5.83 0.56 1.71
N ALA A 125 6.32 0.35 0.48
CA ALA A 125 6.14 1.31 -0.60
C ALA A 125 4.66 1.45 -1.02
N LYS A 126 3.94 0.32 -1.11
CA LYS A 126 2.49 0.31 -1.37
C LYS A 126 1.71 0.97 -0.23
N ASP A 127 2.06 0.62 1.00
CA ASP A 127 1.40 1.14 2.20
C ASP A 127 1.58 2.66 2.28
N ARG A 128 2.79 3.18 2.04
CA ARG A 128 3.05 4.63 2.04
C ARG A 128 2.14 5.39 1.06
N LEU A 129 1.94 4.87 -0.15
CA LEU A 129 1.05 5.46 -1.13
C LEU A 129 -0.42 5.40 -0.69
N ALA A 130 -0.84 4.25 -0.15
CA ALA A 130 -2.19 4.09 0.38
C ALA A 130 -2.46 5.05 1.56
N PHE A 131 -1.47 5.27 2.43
CA PHE A 131 -1.53 6.26 3.51
C PHE A 131 -1.67 7.68 2.98
N SER A 132 -0.84 8.10 2.01
CA SER A 132 -0.94 9.44 1.41
C SER A 132 -2.30 9.69 0.78
N LYS A 133 -2.88 8.69 0.10
CA LYS A 133 -4.21 8.84 -0.50
C LYS A 133 -5.33 8.89 0.54
N SER A 134 -5.23 8.06 1.57
CA SER A 134 -6.19 8.07 2.68
C SER A 134 -6.20 9.42 3.41
N TYR A 135 -5.02 10.05 3.55
CA TYR A 135 -4.87 11.40 4.09
C TYR A 135 -5.57 12.46 3.23
N GLU A 136 -5.40 12.42 1.90
CA GLU A 136 -6.04 13.36 0.98
C GLU A 136 -7.58 13.25 1.01
N VAL A 137 -8.11 12.02 1.08
CA VAL A 137 -9.56 11.79 1.22
C VAL A 137 -10.09 12.34 2.53
N ASN A 138 -9.34 12.19 3.62
CA ASN A 138 -9.71 12.74 4.92
C ASN A 138 -9.78 14.27 4.88
N LEU A 139 -8.73 14.93 4.36
CA LEU A 139 -8.67 16.38 4.21
C LEU A 139 -9.82 16.91 3.35
N LYS A 140 -10.14 16.23 2.24
CA LYS A 140 -11.28 16.59 1.38
C LYS A 140 -12.61 16.53 2.14
N SER A 141 -12.79 15.50 2.96
CA SER A 141 -14.00 15.33 3.78
C SER A 141 -14.13 16.46 4.82
N GLU A 142 -13.02 16.86 5.45
CA GLU A 142 -13.00 17.97 6.41
C GLU A 142 -13.38 19.31 5.75
N LEU A 143 -12.82 19.60 4.57
CA LEU A 143 -13.17 20.80 3.80
C LEU A 143 -14.63 20.81 3.35
N GLU A 144 -15.18 19.65 2.98
CA GLU A 144 -16.58 19.53 2.58
C GLU A 144 -17.53 19.80 3.77
N ILE A 145 -17.19 19.30 4.96
CA ILE A 145 -17.93 19.60 6.20
C ILE A 145 -17.87 21.10 6.53
N MET A 146 -16.69 21.72 6.43
CA MET A 146 -16.54 23.16 6.67
C MET A 146 -17.39 23.98 5.68
N ARG A 147 -17.39 23.59 4.41
CA ARG A 147 -18.21 24.24 3.37
C ARG A 147 -19.71 24.09 3.65
N LEU A 148 -20.13 22.93 4.14
CA LEU A 148 -21.52 22.72 4.56
C LEU A 148 -21.88 23.62 5.75
N HIS A 149 -20.98 23.77 6.73
CA HIS A 149 -21.19 24.65 7.88
C HIS A 149 -21.39 26.11 7.44
N LEU A 150 -20.53 26.61 6.55
CA LEU A 150 -20.64 27.97 6.00
C LEU A 150 -21.96 28.20 5.27
N LYS A 151 -22.43 27.23 4.47
CA LYS A 151 -23.74 27.32 3.80
C LYS A 151 -24.90 27.31 4.79
N VAL A 152 -24.83 26.52 5.85
CA VAL A 152 -25.85 26.50 6.91
C VAL A 152 -25.89 27.86 7.61
N ASP A 153 -24.75 28.43 7.97
CA ASP A 153 -24.67 29.75 8.60
C ASP A 153 -25.22 30.86 7.70
N GLU A 154 -24.97 30.79 6.39
CA GLU A 154 -25.51 31.72 5.40
C GLU A 154 -27.04 31.65 5.32
N ILE A 155 -27.60 30.43 5.26
CA ILE A 155 -29.05 30.22 5.27
C ILE A 155 -29.65 30.76 6.56
N LEU A 156 -29.05 30.48 7.72
CA LEU A 156 -29.53 30.98 9.02
C LEU A 156 -29.53 32.51 9.08
N LYS A 157 -28.48 33.18 8.57
CA LYS A 157 -28.45 34.64 8.47
C LYS A 157 -29.55 35.20 7.58
N ASN A 158 -29.82 34.54 6.45
CA ASN A 158 -30.87 34.96 5.53
C ASN A 158 -32.26 34.79 6.15
N LEU A 159 -32.47 33.77 6.98
CA LEU A 159 -33.72 33.56 7.71
C LEU A 159 -33.93 34.61 8.82
N ASP A 160 -32.91 34.96 9.60
CA ASP A 160 -32.99 36.04 10.61
C ASP A 160 -33.33 37.41 9.97
N LYS A 161 -32.82 37.64 8.74
CA LYS A 161 -33.14 38.84 7.96
C LYS A 161 -34.62 38.89 7.51
N GLN A 162 -35.20 37.72 7.22
CA GLN A 162 -36.61 37.58 6.82
C GLN A 162 -37.56 37.75 8.01
N GLU A 163 -37.16 37.37 9.22
CA GLU A 163 -37.98 37.54 10.44
C GLU A 163 -38.05 39.00 10.92
N LYS A 164 -37.06 39.82 10.57
CA LYS A 164 -36.98 41.25 10.93
C LYS A 164 -37.62 42.21 9.91
N THR A 165 -38.19 41.69 8.82
CA THR A 165 -38.90 42.48 7.79
C THR A 165 -40.39 42.17 7.83
#